data_AF-A0A523D0W1-F1
#
_entry.id   AF-A0A523D0W1-F1
#
_cell.length_a   1.000
_cell.length_b   1.000
_cell.length_c   1.000
_cell.angle_alpha   90.00
_cell.angle_beta   90.00
_cell.angle_gamma   90.00
#
_symmetry.space_group_name_H-M   'P 1'
#
loop_
_entity.id
_entity.type
_entity.pdbx_description
1 polymer ?
#
loop_
_entity_poly.entity_id
_entity_poly.type
_entity_poly.pdbx_seq_one_letter_code
_entity_poly.pdbx_strand_id
1 'polypeptide(L)' 'RSQRQFVLSGSGTEGVRRPEKRKEGKVGRNQPCPCGSGRKYKKCHGA' A
#
# COMPACT_ATOMS: atom_id res chain seq x y z
N ARG A 1 8.95 48.79 14.88
CA ARG A 1 9.11 47.62 15.78
C ARG A 1 7.86 46.73 15.74
N SER A 2 7.53 46.14 14.58
CA SER A 2 6.43 45.17 14.48
C SER A 2 6.65 44.21 13.30
N GLN A 3 7.83 43.58 13.28
CA GLN A 3 8.05 42.40 12.45
C GLN A 3 7.70 41.20 13.33
N ARG A 4 6.42 40.85 13.36
CA ARG A 4 5.91 39.69 14.12
C ARG A 4 6.24 38.45 13.31
N GLN A 5 7.37 37.83 13.64
CA GLN A 5 7.83 36.57 13.07
C GLN A 5 6.77 35.47 13.25
N PHE A 6 6.32 34.93 12.13
CA PHE A 6 5.66 33.64 12.01
C PHE A 6 6.61 32.55 12.52
N VAL A 7 6.25 31.82 13.58
CA VAL A 7 6.92 30.56 13.93
C VAL A 7 5.89 29.44 14.03
N LEU A 8 5.51 28.87 12.87
CA LEU A 8 4.93 27.53 12.81
C LEU A 8 6.09 26.53 12.76
N SER A 9 6.56 26.10 13.93
CA SER A 9 7.52 25.01 14.08
C SER A 9 6.82 23.83 14.75
N GLY A 10 6.23 22.97 13.91
CA GLY A 10 5.60 21.71 14.31
C GLY A 10 5.95 20.63 13.31
N SER A 11 7.23 20.23 13.25
CA SER A 11 7.68 19.10 12.45
C SER A 11 7.42 17.79 13.21
N GLY A 12 6.16 17.34 13.20
CA GLY A 12 5.81 15.97 13.54
C GLY A 12 6.14 15.07 12.36
N THR A 13 7.26 14.33 12.43
CA THR A 13 7.51 13.23 11.50
C THR A 13 6.68 12.02 11.93
N GLU A 14 5.37 12.11 11.76
CA GLU A 14 4.52 10.94 11.87
C GLU A 14 4.73 10.11 10.61
N GLY A 15 5.40 8.97 10.80
CA GLY A 15 5.77 8.03 9.76
C GLY A 15 4.60 7.78 8.83
N VAL A 16 4.76 8.22 7.58
CA VAL A 16 3.84 7.93 6.50
C VAL A 16 3.84 6.42 6.29
N ARG A 17 2.97 5.70 7.01
CA ARG A 17 2.51 4.38 6.61
C ARG A 17 1.64 4.60 5.38
N ARG A 18 2.32 4.87 4.25
CA ARG A 18 1.71 4.75 2.94
C ARG A 18 1.06 3.37 2.94
N PRO A 19 -0.26 3.25 2.73
CA PRO A 19 -0.81 1.97 2.40
C PRO A 19 -0.05 1.58 1.14
N GLU A 20 0.87 0.62 1.29
CA GLU A 20 1.50 -0.01 0.15
C GLU A 20 0.31 -0.51 -0.64
N LYS A 21 -0.01 0.19 -1.75
CA LYS A 21 -1.06 -0.24 -2.66
C LYS A 21 -0.68 -1.66 -2.96
N ARG A 22 -1.38 -2.62 -2.32
CA ARG A 22 -1.21 -4.03 -2.63
C ARG A 22 -1.39 -4.04 -4.13
N LYS A 23 -0.31 -4.30 -4.87
CA LYS A 23 -0.36 -4.42 -6.32
C LYS A 23 -1.11 -5.71 -6.60
N GLU A 24 -2.38 -5.76 -6.19
CA GLU A 24 -3.38 -6.61 -6.77
C GLU A 24 -3.61 -6.05 -8.17
N GLY A 25 -2.59 -6.20 -9.02
CA GLY A 25 -2.87 -6.62 -10.38
C GLY A 25 -3.76 -7.83 -10.20
N LYS A 26 -5.06 -7.62 -10.41
CA LYS A 26 -6.12 -8.60 -10.13
C LYS A 26 -5.65 -9.91 -10.72
N VAL A 27 -5.22 -10.85 -9.88
CA VAL A 27 -4.68 -12.11 -10.37
C VAL A 27 -5.81 -12.76 -11.14
N GLY A 28 -5.62 -12.88 -12.46
CA GLY A 28 -6.65 -13.41 -13.32
C GLY A 28 -7.07 -14.79 -12.82
N ARG A 29 -8.37 -15.09 -12.86
CA ARG A 29 -8.93 -16.33 -12.29
C ARG A 29 -8.22 -17.60 -12.81
N ASN A 30 -7.65 -17.55 -14.02
CA ASN A 30 -6.89 -18.65 -14.64
C ASN A 30 -5.35 -18.58 -14.49
N GLN A 31 -4.78 -17.49 -13.95
CA GLN A 31 -3.33 -17.33 -13.75
C GLN A 31 -2.82 -18.24 -12.62
N PRO A 32 -1.52 -18.57 -12.55
CA PRO A 32 -0.97 -19.33 -11.43
C PRO A 32 -1.16 -18.58 -10.10
N CYS A 33 -1.41 -19.32 -9.03
CA CYS A 33 -1.60 -18.75 -7.70
C CYS A 33 -0.32 -18.08 -7.20
N PRO A 34 -0.39 -16.83 -6.68
CA PRO A 34 0.77 -16.14 -6.12
C PRO A 34 1.28 -16.80 -4.83
N CYS A 35 0.55 -17.78 -4.30
CA CYS A 35 0.92 -18.58 -3.14
C CYS A 35 1.95 -19.69 -3.43
N GLY A 36 2.40 -19.84 -4.68
CA GLY A 36 3.43 -20.84 -5.04
C GLY A 36 2.93 -22.28 -5.15
N SER A 37 1.62 -22.52 -5.05
CA SER A 37 1.05 -23.88 -5.11
C SER A 37 1.04 -24.52 -6.51
N GLY A 38 1.45 -23.78 -7.54
CA GLY A 38 1.39 -24.23 -8.94
C GLY A 38 -0.03 -24.39 -9.51
N ARG A 39 -1.08 -24.18 -8.71
CA ARG A 39 -2.48 -24.29 -9.12
C ARG A 39 -2.99 -22.96 -9.67
N LYS A 40 -3.97 -22.99 -10.57
CA LYS A 40 -4.67 -21.77 -11.04
C LYS A 40 -5.32 -21.05 -9.86
N TYR A 41 -5.32 -19.71 -9.87
CA TYR A 41 -5.85 -18.86 -8.80
C TYR A 41 -7.27 -19.28 -8.36
N LYS A 42 -8.17 -19.54 -9.31
CA LYS A 42 -9.54 -20.02 -9.04
C LYS A 42 -9.67 -21.35 -8.32
N LYS A 43 -8.61 -22.16 -8.31
CA LYS A 43 -8.57 -23.47 -7.64
C LYS A 43 -7.81 -23.42 -6.31
N CYS A 44 -7.43 -22.22 -5.86
CA CYS A 44 -6.60 -22.04 -4.67
C CYS A 44 -7.12 -20.89 -3.80
N HIS A 45 -6.84 -19.63 -4.16
CA HIS A 45 -7.22 -18.44 -3.37
C HIS A 45 -8.38 -17.62 -3.99
N GLY A 46 -8.85 -18.01 -5.17
CA GLY A 46 -9.99 -17.40 -5.86
C GLY A 46 -11.26 -18.24 -5.82
N ALA A 47 -11.39 -19.08 -4.79
CA ALA A 47 -12.61 -19.79 -4.44
C ALA A 47 -13.61 -18.82 -3.80
#